data_AF-A0A0K2ZD56-F1
#
_entry.id   AF-A0A0K2ZD56-F1
#
_cell.length_a   1.000
_cell.length_b   1.000
_cell.length_c   1.000
_cell.angle_alpha   90.00
_cell.angle_beta   90.00
_cell.angle_gamma   90.00
#
_symmetry.space_group_name_H-M   'P 1'
#
loop_
_entity.id
_entity.type
_entity.pdbx_description
1 polymer ?
#
loop_
_entity_poly.entity_id
_entity_poly.type
_entity_poly.pdbx_seq_one_letter_code
_entity_poly.pdbx_strand_id
1 'polypeptide(L)'
;MRKASLRTGLFHPIIQRNSTVPISREDSFYPIHDEQEHLVIDVYQGESPLVAKNIKLGELRMALPRHLPKAEKGVTTRFTYDNNGLLQVEVTEHHSGRKHELILEQNPGLLDPGQIRERLAALQALKIHPREQQDNLSLLARAERMYEEYLDLREQIQA
;
A
#
# COMPACT_ATOMS: atom_id res chain seq x y z
N MET A 1 -16.83 26.42 13.93
CA MET A 1 -16.00 25.36 13.33
C MET A 1 -15.75 24.29 14.39
N ARG A 2 -16.19 23.04 14.17
CA ARG A 2 -15.98 21.94 15.14
C ARG A 2 -14.47 21.64 15.20
N LYS A 3 -13.84 21.87 16.35
CA LYS A 3 -12.51 21.32 16.63
C LYS A 3 -12.65 19.79 16.59
N ALA A 4 -12.10 19.15 15.57
CA ALA A 4 -11.95 17.71 15.59
C ALA A 4 -11.06 17.36 16.79
N SER A 5 -11.59 16.66 17.79
CA SER A 5 -10.76 16.18 18.89
C SER A 5 -9.81 15.14 18.34
N LEU A 6 -8.50 15.39 18.39
CA LEU A 6 -7.49 14.40 18.05
C LEU A 6 -7.64 13.22 19.01
N ARG A 7 -7.95 12.03 18.49
CA ARG A 7 -7.95 10.78 19.25
C ARG A 7 -6.70 9.98 18.89
N THR A 8 -5.94 9.58 19.88
CA THR A 8 -4.70 8.81 19.72
C THR A 8 -4.89 7.37 20.16
N GLY A 9 -4.02 6.47 19.70
CA GLY A 9 -4.02 5.06 20.11
C GLY A 9 -5.14 4.19 19.50
N LEU A 10 -5.79 4.68 18.45
CA LEU A 10 -6.75 3.89 17.67
C LEU A 10 -6.01 2.96 16.70
N PHE A 11 -6.52 1.73 16.58
CA PHE A 11 -6.00 0.73 15.65
C PHE A 11 -6.69 0.88 14.29
N HIS A 12 -5.90 0.94 13.22
CA HIS A 12 -6.38 1.03 11.83
C HIS A 12 -6.02 -0.26 11.08
N PRO A 13 -6.98 -1.18 10.85
CA PRO A 13 -6.68 -2.46 10.21
C PRO A 13 -6.56 -2.31 8.69
N ILE A 14 -5.35 -2.50 8.15
CA ILE A 14 -5.09 -2.52 6.69
C ILE A 14 -5.49 -3.87 6.07
N ILE A 15 -5.11 -4.98 6.72
CA ILE A 15 -5.57 -6.33 6.37
C ILE A 15 -6.49 -6.81 7.49
N GLN A 16 -7.76 -7.05 7.16
CA GLN A 16 -8.75 -7.52 8.13
C GLN A 16 -8.58 -9.03 8.40
N ARG A 17 -8.99 -9.47 9.59
CA ARG A 17 -9.01 -10.91 9.90
C ARG A 17 -9.92 -11.67 8.93
N ASN A 18 -9.56 -12.92 8.64
CA ASN A 18 -10.24 -13.82 7.71
C ASN A 18 -10.21 -13.33 6.24
N SER A 19 -9.30 -12.40 5.91
CA SER A 19 -9.01 -12.09 4.51
C SER A 19 -8.37 -13.31 3.81
N THR A 20 -8.79 -13.58 2.58
CA THR A 20 -8.17 -14.62 1.76
C THR A 20 -6.73 -14.23 1.42
N VAL A 21 -5.80 -15.12 1.71
CA VAL A 21 -4.37 -14.98 1.45
C VAL A 21 -3.97 -15.82 0.23
N PRO A 22 -2.95 -15.42 -0.55
CA PRO A 22 -2.08 -14.25 -0.35
C PRO A 22 -2.79 -12.94 -0.72
N ILE A 23 -2.47 -11.86 -0.01
CA ILE A 23 -3.14 -10.56 -0.16
C ILE A 23 -2.15 -9.41 -0.12
N SER A 24 -2.39 -8.40 -0.96
CA SER A 24 -1.69 -7.12 -0.90
C SER A 24 -2.72 -6.01 -0.76
N ARG A 25 -2.55 -5.13 0.24
CA ARG A 25 -3.39 -3.96 0.48
C ARG A 25 -2.51 -2.74 0.71
N GLU A 26 -2.99 -1.59 0.28
CA GLU A 26 -2.30 -0.33 0.50
C GLU A 26 -3.24 0.70 1.12
N ASP A 27 -2.65 1.59 1.90
CA ASP A 27 -3.33 2.76 2.43
C ASP A 27 -2.36 3.94 2.51
N SER A 28 -2.90 5.15 2.46
CA SER A 28 -2.10 6.39 2.50
C SER A 28 -2.28 7.12 3.82
N PHE A 29 -1.16 7.48 4.43
CA PHE A 29 -1.13 8.21 5.69
C PHE A 29 -0.48 9.57 5.49
N TYR A 30 -0.99 10.56 6.22
CA TYR A 30 -0.52 11.94 6.13
C TYR A 30 -0.18 12.47 7.52
N PRO A 31 0.77 13.42 7.62
CA PRO A 31 1.06 14.10 8.87
C PRO A 31 -0.15 14.89 9.37
N ILE A 32 -0.25 15.03 10.70
CA ILE A 32 -1.36 15.76 11.33
C ILE A 32 -1.12 17.27 11.24
N HIS A 33 0.15 17.68 11.33
CA HIS A 33 0.58 19.08 11.34
C HIS A 33 1.66 19.36 10.29
N ASP A 34 1.68 20.57 9.75
CA ASP A 34 2.66 20.95 8.72
C ASP A 34 4.10 20.98 9.26
N GLU A 35 4.30 21.33 10.53
CA GLU A 35 5.62 21.40 11.17
C GLU A 35 6.14 20.03 11.67
N GLN A 36 5.41 18.94 11.42
CA GLN A 36 5.80 17.61 11.88
C GLN A 36 7.10 17.13 11.20
N GLU A 37 8.08 16.73 12.00
CA GLU A 37 9.44 16.37 11.55
C GLU A 37 9.65 14.88 11.36
N HIS A 38 8.82 14.07 11.99
CA HIS A 38 8.94 12.62 11.95
C HIS A 38 7.57 11.99 11.79
N LEU A 39 7.50 10.95 10.97
CA LEU A 39 6.37 10.02 10.94
C LEU A 39 6.85 8.69 11.49
N VAL A 40 6.03 8.11 12.36
CA VAL A 40 6.27 6.77 12.93
C VAL A 40 5.09 5.90 12.52
N ILE A 41 5.39 4.81 11.84
CA ILE A 41 4.43 3.77 11.47
C ILE A 41 4.69 2.58 12.39
N ASP A 42 3.81 2.42 13.36
CA ASP A 42 3.79 1.24 14.21
C ASP A 42 2.93 0.15 13.57
N VAL A 43 3.49 -1.04 13.47
CA VAL A 43 2.78 -2.22 12.95
C VAL A 43 2.28 -3.05 14.11
N TYR A 44 0.96 -3.27 14.18
CA TYR A 44 0.31 -4.06 15.22
C TYR A 44 -0.49 -5.23 14.65
N GLN A 45 -0.60 -6.29 15.43
CA GLN A 45 -1.48 -7.43 15.20
C GLN A 45 -2.48 -7.57 16.35
N GLY A 46 -3.77 -7.62 16.01
CA GLY A 46 -4.85 -7.82 16.97
C GLY A 46 -6.20 -7.38 16.43
N GLU A 47 -7.24 -7.44 17.27
CA GLU A 47 -8.61 -7.05 16.93
C GLU A 47 -9.14 -5.90 17.78
N SER A 48 -8.39 -5.49 18.81
CA SER A 48 -8.85 -4.39 19.66
C SER A 48 -8.80 -3.07 18.90
N PRO A 49 -9.82 -2.20 19.07
CA PRO A 49 -9.80 -0.85 18.50
C PRO A 49 -8.72 0.05 19.12
N LEU A 50 -8.17 -0.34 20.28
CA LEU A 50 -7.05 0.33 20.93
C LEU A 50 -5.76 -0.45 20.72
N VAL A 51 -4.71 0.22 20.22
CA VAL A 51 -3.40 -0.39 19.95
C VAL A 51 -2.72 -0.94 21.21
N ALA A 52 -3.00 -0.34 22.38
CA ALA A 52 -2.45 -0.77 23.66
C ALA A 52 -2.85 -2.20 24.08
N LYS A 53 -3.92 -2.76 23.48
CA LYS A 53 -4.38 -4.13 23.72
C LYS A 53 -4.02 -5.08 22.57
N ASN A 54 -3.29 -4.59 21.57
CA ASN A 54 -2.79 -5.37 20.44
C ASN A 54 -1.29 -5.63 20.61
N ILE A 55 -0.75 -6.56 19.83
CA ILE A 55 0.66 -6.92 19.86
C ILE A 55 1.41 -6.04 18.87
N LYS A 56 2.43 -5.32 19.31
CA LYS A 56 3.32 -4.56 18.42
C LYS A 56 4.28 -5.55 17.74
N LEU A 57 4.29 -5.54 16.41
CA LEU A 57 5.18 -6.39 15.61
C LEU A 57 6.46 -5.65 15.20
N GLY A 58 6.36 -4.34 14.95
CA GLY A 58 7.51 -3.55 14.52
C GLY A 58 7.19 -2.06 14.40
N GLU A 59 8.21 -1.29 14.04
CA GLU A 59 8.15 0.16 13.90
C GLU A 59 9.02 0.62 12.73
N LEU A 60 8.52 1.58 11.97
CA LEU A 60 9.25 2.29 10.94
C LEU A 60 9.21 3.79 11.25
N ARG A 61 10.38 4.42 11.34
CA ARG A 61 10.49 5.86 11.57
C ARG A 61 11.15 6.53 10.36
N MET A 62 10.50 7.58 9.87
CA MET A 62 10.99 8.38 8.75
C MET A 62 11.01 9.87 9.12
N ALA A 63 11.95 10.60 8.51
CA ALA A 63 12.06 12.04 8.67
C ALA A 63 11.22 12.74 7.60
N LEU A 64 10.50 13.78 8.00
CA LEU A 64 9.67 14.60 7.12
C LEU A 64 10.33 15.97 6.92
N PRO A 65 10.39 16.49 5.68
CA PRO A 65 11.01 17.78 5.40
C PRO A 65 10.12 18.94 5.86
N ARG A 66 10.55 19.74 6.85
CA ARG A 66 9.71 20.81 7.43
C ARG A 66 9.08 21.77 6.41
N HIS A 67 9.76 22.07 5.30
CA HIS A 67 9.35 23.07 4.31
C HIS A 67 8.15 22.69 3.42
N LEU A 68 7.79 21.40 3.33
CA LEU A 68 6.66 20.98 2.47
C LEU A 68 5.31 21.08 3.19
N PRO A 69 4.20 21.31 2.47
CA PRO A 69 2.86 21.22 3.06
C PRO A 69 2.50 19.77 3.39
N LYS A 70 1.62 19.54 4.38
CA LYS A 70 1.22 18.18 4.82
C LYS A 70 0.70 17.28 3.69
N ALA A 71 0.07 17.86 2.66
CA ALA A 71 -0.50 17.10 1.54
C ALA A 71 0.58 16.39 0.71
N GLU A 72 1.78 16.96 0.64
CA GLU A 72 2.91 16.42 -0.12
C GLU A 72 3.80 15.50 0.73
N LYS A 73 3.66 15.57 2.06
CA LYS A 73 4.36 14.73 3.03
C LYS A 73 3.70 13.38 3.29
N GLY A 74 2.74 13.00 2.45
CA GLY A 74 2.06 11.72 2.55
C GLY A 74 3.02 10.55 2.36
N VAL A 75 2.59 9.39 2.86
CA VAL A 75 3.26 8.12 2.62
C VAL A 75 2.23 7.06 2.26
N THR A 76 2.56 6.24 1.27
CA THR A 76 1.76 5.05 0.95
C THR A 76 2.38 3.86 1.63
N THR A 77 1.59 3.16 2.44
CA THR A 77 2.01 1.95 3.10
C THR A 77 1.30 0.76 2.50
N ARG A 78 2.06 -0.21 2.01
CA ARG A 78 1.58 -1.44 1.42
C ARG A 78 1.92 -2.62 2.31
N PHE A 79 0.90 -3.38 2.68
CA PHE A 79 1.00 -4.63 3.42
C PHE A 79 0.78 -5.77 2.45
N THR A 80 1.75 -6.67 2.34
CA THR A 80 1.63 -7.90 1.58
C THR A 80 1.81 -9.07 2.53
N TYR A 81 0.80 -9.93 2.62
CA TYR A 81 0.76 -11.06 3.55
C TYR A 81 0.48 -12.36 2.80
N ASP A 82 1.20 -13.41 3.19
CA ASP A 82 1.19 -14.72 2.54
C ASP A 82 0.69 -15.83 3.48
N ASN A 83 0.31 -16.96 2.88
CA ASN A 83 -0.17 -18.19 3.50
C ASN A 83 0.80 -18.75 4.57
N ASN A 84 2.08 -18.41 4.45
CA ASN A 84 3.13 -18.90 5.32
C ASN A 84 3.41 -18.00 6.54
N GLY A 85 2.64 -16.93 6.72
CA GLY A 85 2.86 -16.00 7.83
C GLY A 85 3.97 -14.97 7.59
N LEU A 86 4.41 -14.80 6.33
CA LEU A 86 5.32 -13.74 5.93
C LEU A 86 4.52 -12.46 5.68
N LEU A 87 4.87 -11.39 6.40
CA LEU A 87 4.32 -10.06 6.23
C LEU A 87 5.42 -9.12 5.74
N GLN A 88 5.23 -8.55 4.55
CA GLN A 88 6.06 -7.48 4.02
C GLN A 88 5.31 -6.15 4.17
N VAL A 89 5.93 -5.19 4.84
CA VAL A 89 5.43 -3.82 4.97
C VAL A 89 6.37 -2.91 4.19
N GLU A 90 5.86 -2.32 3.12
CA GLU A 90 6.59 -1.37 2.27
C GLU A 90 5.98 0.02 2.44
N VAL A 91 6.79 1.01 2.83
CA VAL A 91 6.36 2.40 2.98
C VAL A 91 7.08 3.24 1.93
N THR A 92 6.33 3.92 1.07
CA THR A 92 6.85 4.83 0.06
C THR A 92 6.52 6.27 0.43
N GLU A 93 7.54 7.10 0.60
CA GLU A 93 7.40 8.54 0.81
C GLU A 93 6.97 9.24 -0.48
N HIS A 94 5.91 10.05 -0.46
CA HIS A 94 5.41 10.73 -1.67
C HIS A 94 6.39 11.79 -2.19
N HIS A 95 7.03 12.54 -1.30
CA HIS A 95 7.91 13.64 -1.68
C HIS A 95 9.27 13.19 -2.22
N SER A 96 9.86 12.13 -1.65
CA SER A 96 11.22 11.69 -1.98
C SER A 96 11.24 10.43 -2.86
N GLY A 97 10.12 9.70 -2.93
CA GLY A 97 10.05 8.37 -3.54
C GLY A 97 10.84 7.30 -2.78
N ARG A 98 11.42 7.63 -1.61
CA ARG A 98 12.19 6.66 -0.82
C ARG A 98 11.27 5.57 -0.29
N LYS A 99 11.76 4.33 -0.39
CA LYS A 99 11.06 3.15 0.09
C LYS A 99 11.74 2.64 1.34
N HIS A 100 10.94 2.37 2.36
CA HIS A 100 11.34 1.67 3.57
C HIS A 100 10.63 0.33 3.60
N GLU A 101 11.34 -0.71 3.98
CA GLU A 101 10.80 -2.06 4.02
C GLU A 101 11.02 -2.68 5.39
N LEU A 102 9.98 -3.35 5.90
CA LEU A 102 10.02 -4.16 7.09
C LEU A 102 9.41 -5.53 6.75
N ILE A 103 10.21 -6.59 6.93
CA ILE A 103 9.77 -7.97 6.74
C ILE A 103 9.60 -8.59 8.12
N LEU A 104 8.41 -9.14 8.37
CA LEU A 104 8.02 -9.76 9.64
C LEU A 104 7.59 -11.21 9.36
N GLU A 105 8.10 -12.13 10.16
CA GLU A 105 7.74 -13.55 10.10
C GLU A 105 6.95 -13.92 11.35
N GLN A 106 5.79 -14.58 11.19
CA GLN A 106 5.03 -15.08 12.35
C GLN A 106 5.80 -16.11 13.17
N ASN A 107 6.65 -16.92 12.52
CA ASN A 107 7.43 -17.97 13.16
C ASN A 107 8.91 -17.84 12.76
N PRO A 108 9.71 -17.10 13.54
CA PRO A 108 11.13 -16.88 13.24
C PRO A 108 11.90 -18.21 13.12
N GLY A 109 12.62 -18.40 12.01
CA GLY A 109 13.54 -19.53 11.81
C GLY A 109 12.98 -20.76 11.07
N LEU A 110 11.74 -20.72 10.58
CA LEU A 110 11.21 -21.76 9.71
C LEU A 110 11.60 -21.59 8.23
N LEU A 111 11.99 -20.37 7.83
CA LEU A 111 12.31 -20.05 6.45
C LEU A 111 13.79 -19.70 6.30
N ASP A 112 14.43 -20.32 5.33
CA ASP A 112 15.79 -19.94 4.91
C ASP A 112 15.73 -18.60 4.15
N PRO A 113 16.77 -17.72 4.26
CA PRO A 113 16.79 -16.46 3.52
C PRO A 113 16.58 -16.59 2.00
N GLY A 114 16.96 -17.73 1.40
CA GLY A 114 16.66 -18.03 0.00
C GLY A 114 15.16 -18.18 -0.27
N GLN A 115 14.45 -18.90 0.61
CA GLN A 115 13.00 -19.12 0.50
C GLN A 115 12.22 -17.82 0.73
N ILE A 116 12.68 -16.96 1.64
CA ILE A 116 12.06 -15.64 1.85
C ILE A 116 12.12 -14.82 0.55
N ARG A 117 13.27 -14.79 -0.11
CA ARG A 117 13.43 -14.06 -1.39
C ARG A 117 12.55 -14.61 -2.51
N GLU A 118 12.50 -15.93 -2.65
CA GLU A 118 11.66 -16.59 -3.65
C GLU A 118 10.17 -16.26 -3.43
N ARG A 119 9.73 -16.29 -2.18
CA ARG A 119 8.35 -15.93 -1.83
C ARG A 119 8.05 -14.46 -2.06
N LEU A 120 8.95 -13.57 -1.66
CA LEU A 120 8.79 -12.14 -1.96
C LEU A 120 8.69 -11.90 -3.47
N ALA A 121 9.47 -12.61 -4.29
CA ALA A 121 9.37 -12.53 -5.75
C ALA A 121 8.01 -13.03 -6.27
N ALA A 122 7.50 -14.16 -5.75
CA ALA A 122 6.16 -14.64 -6.10
C ALA A 122 5.05 -13.63 -5.74
N LEU A 123 5.21 -12.92 -4.62
CA LEU A 123 4.27 -11.92 -4.14
C LEU A 123 4.34 -10.59 -4.91
N GLN A 124 5.43 -10.31 -5.65
CA GLN A 124 5.54 -9.09 -6.46
C GLN A 124 4.45 -8.99 -7.53
N ALA A 125 3.99 -10.12 -8.06
CA ALA A 125 2.90 -10.12 -9.05
C ALA A 125 1.59 -9.55 -8.49
N LEU A 126 1.34 -9.70 -7.17
CA LEU A 126 0.14 -9.16 -6.50
C LEU A 126 0.18 -7.63 -6.36
N LYS A 127 1.36 -7.03 -6.51
CA LYS A 127 1.57 -5.60 -6.38
C LYS A 127 1.16 -4.83 -7.65
N ILE A 128 0.98 -5.53 -8.78
CA ILE A 128 0.61 -4.94 -10.07
C ILE A 128 -0.91 -4.91 -10.15
N HIS A 129 -1.48 -3.73 -10.37
CA HIS A 129 -2.92 -3.62 -10.55
C HIS A 129 -3.33 -4.34 -11.84
N PRO A 130 -4.46 -5.07 -11.91
CA PRO A 130 -4.87 -5.77 -13.12
C PRO A 130 -4.89 -4.88 -14.37
N ARG A 131 -5.30 -3.61 -14.24
CA ARG A 131 -5.30 -2.63 -15.35
C ARG A 131 -3.91 -2.30 -15.90
N GLU A 132 -2.87 -2.50 -15.10
CA GLU A 132 -1.47 -2.27 -15.48
C GLU A 132 -0.82 -3.54 -16.04
N GLN A 133 -1.51 -4.69 -16.01
CA GLN A 133 -1.02 -5.90 -16.65
C GLN A 133 -0.99 -5.71 -18.16
N GLN A 134 0.11 -6.12 -18.77
CA GLN A 134 0.38 -5.91 -20.19
C GLN A 134 -0.72 -6.46 -21.10
N ASP A 135 -1.30 -7.61 -20.75
CA ASP A 135 -2.41 -8.21 -21.49
C ASP A 135 -3.64 -7.29 -21.50
N ASN A 136 -4.00 -6.75 -20.33
CA ASN A 136 -5.15 -5.85 -20.19
C ASN A 136 -4.92 -4.50 -20.87
N LEU A 137 -3.69 -3.96 -20.78
CA LEU A 137 -3.30 -2.75 -21.52
C LEU A 137 -3.39 -2.97 -23.03
N SER A 138 -2.94 -4.12 -23.53
CA SER A 138 -3.00 -4.46 -24.95
C SER A 138 -4.44 -4.61 -25.44
N LEU A 139 -5.32 -5.17 -24.61
CA LEU A 139 -6.74 -5.31 -24.90
C LEU A 139 -7.43 -3.95 -24.95
N LEU A 140 -7.16 -3.07 -23.99
CA LEU A 140 -7.69 -1.70 -23.96
C LEU A 140 -7.23 -0.90 -25.17
N ALA A 141 -5.92 -0.92 -25.49
CA ALA A 141 -5.38 -0.21 -26.65
C ALA A 141 -5.97 -0.72 -27.97
N ARG A 142 -6.24 -2.03 -28.08
CA ARG A 142 -6.94 -2.60 -29.24
C ARG A 142 -8.39 -2.12 -29.32
N ALA A 143 -9.10 -2.10 -28.19
CA ALA A 143 -10.48 -1.64 -28.13
C ALA A 143 -10.60 -0.14 -28.49
N GLU A 144 -9.70 0.70 -27.98
CA GLU A 144 -9.61 2.13 -28.32
C GLU A 144 -9.37 2.32 -29.82
N ARG A 145 -8.43 1.58 -30.42
CA ARG A 145 -8.19 1.66 -31.86
C ARG A 145 -9.42 1.32 -32.69
N MET A 146 -10.11 0.23 -32.35
CA MET A 146 -11.35 -0.14 -33.05
C MET A 146 -12.42 0.93 -32.89
N TYR A 147 -12.53 1.53 -31.70
CA TYR A 147 -13.50 2.60 -31.45
C TYR A 147 -13.26 3.83 -32.33
N GLU A 148 -12.00 4.30 -32.43
CA GLU A 148 -11.63 5.42 -33.30
C GLU A 148 -11.94 5.14 -34.78
N GLU A 149 -11.59 3.95 -35.28
CA GLU A 149 -11.91 3.53 -36.67
C GLU A 149 -13.41 3.59 -36.97
N TYR A 150 -14.27 3.26 -36.01
CA TYR A 150 -15.73 3.32 -36.18
C TYR A 150 -16.32 4.72 -35.98
N LEU A 151 -15.62 5.63 -35.28
CA LEU A 151 -16.05 7.01 -35.11
C LEU A 151 -15.95 7.77 -36.44
N ASP A 152 -14.84 7.58 -37.16
CA ASP A 152 -14.60 8.13 -38.50
C ASP A 152 -15.66 7.67 -39.51
N LEU A 153 -16.13 6.42 -39.40
CA LEU A 153 -17.21 5.90 -40.24
C LEU A 153 -18.56 6.58 -39.97
N ARG A 154 -18.82 7.03 -38.74
CA ARG A 154 -20.07 7.73 -38.41
C ARG A 154 -20.16 9.09 -39.06
N GLU A 155 -19.05 9.82 -39.14
CA GLU A 155 -18.99 11.11 -39.83
C GLU A 155 -19.26 10.95 -41.33
N GLN A 156 -18.79 9.86 -41.94
CA GLN A 156 -19.03 9.56 -43.36
C GLN A 156 -20.48 9.16 -43.68
N ILE A 157 -21.24 8.64 -42.71
CA ILE A 157 -22.64 8.24 -42.89
C ILE A 157 -23.61 9.42 -42.67
N GLN A 158 -23.17 10.50 -42.02
CA GLN A 158 -23.99 11.69 -41.74
C GLN A 158 -23.77 12.86 -42.72
N ALA A 159 -22.94 12.69 -43.76
CA ALA A 159 -22.74 13.63 -44.85
C ALA A 159 -23.55 13.22 -46.10
#